data_AF-A0A7Y2FWU3-F1
#
_entry.id   AF-A0A7Y2FWU3-F1
#
_cell.length_a   1.000
_cell.length_b   1.000
_cell.length_c   1.000
_cell.angle_alpha   90.00
_cell.angle_beta   90.00
_cell.angle_gamma   90.00
#
_symmetry.space_group_name_H-M   'P 1'
#
loop_
_entity.id
_entity.type
_entity.pdbx_description
1 polymer ?
#
loop_
_entity_poly.entity_id
_entity_poly.type
_entity_poly.pdbx_seq_one_letter_code
_entity_poly.pdbx_strand_id
1 'polypeptide(L)'
;MKSVLLTFCLCAIALIPGNAQNLIKGFEFTPDESFTTLDENIEVYQLYRIDINKEDIQIEGSSSIVVLDLDGRIFNMNLYEDNITTSVEYQNRPHLLGGSLNTGGIVTLTINDDYINGYIRTGDNYIYIENLRNIEKGVTDNLYVVYNANDVIETGEHICGVQLTESKTNEYQNKMMPTTMCKLIDFAIANTYDMVTAEGSVTNVINHNLAVLNNVQTNYRSEFNANLEFDVVAHFVPATSGADPFPSTTNASTLLSFFDGWGDGGGNTSCSPCGFGVNYNQASLWTDRDITFNGNSGTVGLAQTPGWHHVLENYTSSAASLQAMVSHEKGHNYAALHDPSGSNFIMAPSVTITPNWSTSSVNAINGRVSRQGYLSNCST
;
A
#
# COMPACT_ATOMS: atom_id res chain seq x y z
N MET A 1 72.08 -24.56 16.25
CA MET A 1 70.61 -24.68 16.31
C MET A 1 70.05 -23.35 16.79
N LYS A 2 69.58 -22.51 15.86
CA LYS A 2 68.84 -21.27 16.18
C LYS A 2 67.52 -21.35 15.45
N SER A 3 66.46 -21.43 16.24
CA SER A 3 65.08 -21.59 15.82
C SER A 3 64.57 -20.28 15.21
N VAL A 4 64.01 -20.36 14.00
CA VAL A 4 63.29 -19.25 13.35
C VAL A 4 61.86 -19.27 13.88
N LEU A 5 61.46 -18.21 14.60
CA LEU A 5 60.08 -18.00 15.03
C LEU A 5 59.37 -17.20 13.92
N LEU A 6 58.49 -17.86 13.18
CA LEU A 6 57.67 -17.24 12.14
C LEU A 6 56.38 -16.73 12.80
N THR A 7 56.29 -15.44 13.06
CA THR A 7 55.07 -14.80 13.58
C THR A 7 54.07 -14.62 12.43
N PHE A 8 53.02 -15.45 12.41
CA PHE A 8 51.85 -15.23 11.57
C PHE A 8 51.09 -14.01 12.09
N CYS A 9 51.06 -12.94 11.29
CA CYS A 9 50.22 -11.78 11.54
C CYS A 9 48.80 -12.08 11.04
N LEU A 10 47.92 -12.46 11.95
CA LEU A 10 46.49 -12.62 11.68
C LEU A 10 45.88 -11.21 11.53
N CYS A 11 45.67 -10.75 10.30
CA CYS A 11 44.83 -9.57 10.05
C CYS A 11 43.37 -9.96 10.34
N ALA A 12 42.89 -9.64 11.54
CA ALA A 12 41.47 -9.58 11.80
C ALA A 12 40.89 -8.42 10.96
N ILE A 13 40.25 -8.75 9.84
CA ILE A 13 39.38 -7.80 9.14
C ILE A 13 38.18 -7.62 10.06
N ALA A 14 38.20 -6.56 10.85
CA ALA A 14 37.01 -6.09 11.51
C ALA A 14 36.03 -5.66 10.41
N LEU A 15 34.96 -6.44 10.22
CA LEU A 15 33.77 -5.99 9.51
C LEU A 15 33.26 -4.79 10.30
N ILE A 16 33.56 -3.58 9.80
CA ILE A 16 32.92 -2.37 10.27
C ILE A 16 31.47 -2.49 9.82
N PRO A 17 30.47 -2.46 10.72
CA PRO A 17 29.08 -2.37 10.29
C PRO A 17 28.96 -1.15 9.38
N GLY A 18 28.42 -1.34 8.18
CA GLY A 18 28.23 -0.25 7.22
C GLY A 18 27.46 0.87 7.91
N ASN A 19 28.00 2.09 7.91
CA ASN A 19 27.21 3.25 8.30
C ASN A 19 26.07 3.37 7.29
N ALA A 20 24.84 3.52 7.77
CA ALA A 20 23.70 3.88 6.93
C ALA A 20 24.08 5.10 6.09
N GLN A 21 23.80 5.03 4.79
CA GLN A 21 24.20 6.07 3.84
C GLN A 21 23.05 7.02 3.52
N ASN A 22 21.81 6.66 3.87
CA ASN A 22 20.60 7.34 3.45
C ASN A 22 20.63 7.64 1.93
N LEU A 23 21.14 6.67 1.17
CA LEU A 23 21.34 6.73 -0.27
C LEU A 23 20.81 5.43 -0.87
N ILE A 24 19.79 5.56 -1.71
CA ILE A 24 19.28 4.49 -2.56
C ILE A 24 19.89 4.70 -3.94
N LYS A 25 20.76 3.79 -4.36
CA LYS A 25 21.47 3.91 -5.64
C LYS A 25 21.02 2.84 -6.61
N GLY A 26 20.43 3.29 -7.72
CA GLY A 26 20.03 2.44 -8.83
C GLY A 26 20.90 2.64 -10.06
N PHE A 27 21.12 1.56 -10.79
CA PHE A 27 21.77 1.56 -12.10
C PHE A 27 20.75 1.11 -13.15
N GLU A 28 20.67 1.84 -14.26
CA GLU A 28 19.75 1.48 -15.34
C GLU A 28 20.03 0.05 -15.81
N PHE A 29 18.96 -0.73 -15.97
CA PHE A 29 19.01 -2.12 -16.40
C PHE A 29 18.28 -2.25 -17.73
N THR A 30 18.96 -2.80 -18.73
CA THR A 30 18.35 -3.15 -20.01
C THR A 30 18.27 -4.67 -20.10
N PRO A 31 17.06 -5.26 -20.16
CA PRO A 31 16.93 -6.71 -20.27
C PRO A 31 17.28 -7.18 -21.69
N ASP A 32 17.74 -8.43 -21.80
CA ASP A 32 18.06 -9.05 -23.10
C ASP A 32 16.79 -9.37 -23.93
N GLU A 33 15.67 -9.60 -23.24
CA GLU A 33 14.34 -9.86 -23.80
C GLU A 33 13.30 -8.95 -23.11
N SER A 34 12.15 -8.71 -23.75
CA SER A 34 11.11 -7.89 -23.13
C SER A 34 10.35 -8.66 -22.04
N PHE A 35 9.78 -7.93 -21.08
CA PHE A 35 9.00 -8.51 -19.99
C PHE A 35 7.52 -8.44 -20.37
N THR A 36 6.97 -9.55 -20.86
CA THR A 36 5.61 -9.58 -21.43
C THR A 36 4.55 -9.09 -20.44
N THR A 37 4.62 -9.50 -19.17
CA THR A 37 3.63 -9.09 -18.18
C THR A 37 3.75 -7.59 -17.88
N LEU A 38 4.98 -7.08 -17.82
CA LEU A 38 5.23 -5.66 -17.64
C LEU A 38 4.74 -4.82 -18.82
N ASP A 39 5.05 -5.24 -20.05
CA ASP A 39 4.64 -4.59 -21.29
C ASP A 39 3.11 -4.51 -21.45
N GLU A 40 2.37 -5.48 -20.87
CA GLU A 40 0.90 -5.51 -20.86
C GLU A 40 0.29 -4.55 -19.82
N ASN A 41 1.05 -4.15 -18.79
CA ASN A 41 0.54 -3.33 -17.68
C ASN A 41 1.03 -1.87 -17.71
N ILE A 42 2.19 -1.59 -18.32
CA ILE A 42 2.83 -0.27 -18.29
C ILE A 42 3.40 0.09 -19.66
N GLU A 43 2.92 1.18 -20.26
CA GLU A 43 3.28 1.61 -21.62
C GLU A 43 4.70 2.19 -21.69
N VAL A 44 5.09 2.98 -20.68
CA VAL A 44 6.40 3.62 -20.61
C VAL A 44 6.99 3.44 -19.22
N TYR A 45 8.17 2.82 -19.17
CA TYR A 45 8.87 2.56 -17.91
C TYR A 45 10.39 2.54 -18.11
N GLN A 46 11.09 2.56 -16.97
CA GLN A 46 12.53 2.37 -16.87
C GLN A 46 12.81 1.29 -15.84
N LEU A 47 13.84 0.47 -16.07
CA LEU A 47 14.23 -0.58 -15.16
C LEU A 47 15.55 -0.24 -14.49
N TYR A 48 15.64 -0.56 -13.21
CA TYR A 48 16.82 -0.30 -12.41
C TYR A 48 17.19 -1.53 -11.59
N ARG A 49 18.49 -1.76 -11.45
CA ARG A 49 19.04 -2.65 -10.42
C ARG A 49 19.39 -1.83 -9.19
N ILE A 50 18.82 -2.18 -8.05
CA ILE A 50 19.06 -1.51 -6.77
C ILE A 50 19.34 -2.57 -5.72
N ASP A 51 20.57 -2.61 -5.21
CA ASP A 51 20.92 -3.46 -4.07
C ASP A 51 20.66 -2.63 -2.80
N ILE A 52 19.56 -2.92 -2.10
CA ILE A 52 19.08 -2.15 -0.95
C ILE A 52 18.81 -3.09 0.22
N ASN A 53 19.32 -2.73 1.39
CA ASN A 53 18.95 -3.33 2.66
C ASN A 53 18.18 -2.30 3.47
N LYS A 54 17.31 -2.79 4.35
CA LYS A 54 16.59 -1.90 5.27
C LYS A 54 17.54 -1.04 6.09
N GLU A 55 18.66 -1.63 6.54
CA GLU A 55 19.68 -0.96 7.36
C GLU A 55 20.42 0.18 6.65
N ASP A 56 20.32 0.29 5.32
CA ASP A 56 20.92 1.39 4.56
C ASP A 56 20.24 2.74 4.82
N ILE A 57 19.00 2.70 5.36
CA ILE A 57 18.18 3.84 5.69
C ILE A 57 18.06 3.98 7.21
N GLN A 58 18.41 5.16 7.72
CA GLN A 58 18.24 5.55 9.11
C GLN A 58 17.62 6.95 9.17
N ILE A 59 16.42 7.01 9.70
CA ILE A 59 15.75 8.27 9.99
C ILE A 59 16.07 8.67 11.43
N GLU A 60 16.91 9.68 11.59
CA GLU A 60 17.22 10.29 12.88
C GLU A 60 16.26 11.43 13.19
N GLY A 61 15.78 11.51 14.44
CA GLY A 61 14.90 12.59 14.90
C GLY A 61 13.53 12.55 14.24
N SER A 62 13.04 13.72 13.80
CA SER A 62 11.71 13.84 13.16
C SER A 62 11.73 13.54 11.66
N SER A 63 12.87 13.74 11.00
CA SER A 63 13.03 13.49 9.57
C SER A 63 14.50 13.47 9.19
N SER A 64 14.86 12.73 8.14
CA SER A 64 16.21 12.68 7.57
C SER A 64 16.18 12.84 6.06
N ILE A 65 17.29 13.35 5.51
CA ILE A 65 17.46 13.42 4.06
C ILE A 65 17.84 12.02 3.57
N VAL A 66 17.04 11.49 2.64
CA VAL A 66 17.33 10.29 1.87
C VAL A 66 17.45 10.66 0.41
N VAL A 67 18.52 10.22 -0.24
CA VAL A 67 18.80 10.48 -1.65
C VAL A 67 18.45 9.25 -2.46
N LEU A 68 17.58 9.39 -3.46
CA LEU A 68 17.38 8.38 -4.49
C LEU A 68 18.12 8.81 -5.75
N ASP A 69 19.16 8.08 -6.14
CA ASP A 69 19.97 8.30 -7.33
C ASP A 69 19.73 7.16 -8.33
N LEU A 70 18.93 7.43 -9.36
CA LEU A 70 18.62 6.49 -10.43
C LEU A 70 19.46 6.82 -11.66
N ASP A 71 20.70 6.35 -11.66
CA ASP A 71 21.71 6.59 -12.71
C ASP A 71 21.86 8.07 -13.12
N GLY A 72 22.00 8.95 -12.12
CA GLY A 72 22.14 10.39 -12.30
C GLY A 72 20.83 11.17 -12.24
N ARG A 73 19.68 10.50 -12.22
CA ARG A 73 18.38 11.11 -11.89
C ARG A 73 18.21 11.14 -10.37
N ILE A 74 18.53 12.29 -9.78
CA ILE A 74 18.62 12.47 -8.32
C ILE A 74 17.34 13.07 -7.73
N PHE A 75 16.81 12.44 -6.69
CA PHE A 75 15.74 12.95 -5.84
C PHE A 75 16.26 13.12 -4.41
N ASN A 76 16.20 14.36 -3.89
CA ASN A 76 16.53 14.65 -2.51
C ASN A 76 15.24 14.70 -1.69
N MET A 77 15.03 13.69 -0.85
CA MET A 77 13.78 13.48 -0.13
C MET A 77 14.00 13.77 1.37
N ASN A 78 13.15 14.58 1.98
CA ASN A 78 13.10 14.71 3.43
C ASN A 78 12.01 13.77 3.94
N LEU A 79 12.43 12.66 4.56
CA LEU A 79 11.57 11.54 4.94
C LEU A 79 11.46 11.42 6.46
N TYR A 80 10.28 11.02 6.92
CA TYR A 80 9.97 10.65 8.31
C TYR A 80 9.44 9.20 8.36
N GLU A 81 9.63 8.55 9.51
CA GLU A 81 9.14 7.18 9.78
C GLU A 81 7.65 7.17 10.13
N ASP A 82 7.06 5.99 10.12
CA ASP A 82 5.69 5.77 10.60
C ASP A 82 4.66 6.62 9.84
N ASN A 83 4.80 6.74 8.52
CA ASN A 83 3.78 7.33 7.66
C ASN A 83 2.42 6.64 7.87
N ILE A 84 2.44 5.33 8.10
CA ILE A 84 1.43 4.59 8.87
C ILE A 84 2.10 3.97 10.10
N THR A 85 1.38 3.85 11.21
CA THR A 85 1.90 3.19 12.42
C THR A 85 1.57 1.69 12.41
N THR A 86 2.29 0.91 13.21
CA THR A 86 1.99 -0.51 13.42
C THR A 86 2.10 -0.87 14.90
N SER A 87 0.96 -1.01 15.58
CA SER A 87 0.90 -1.58 16.92
C SER A 87 1.12 -3.09 16.94
N VAL A 88 0.87 -3.80 15.83
CA VAL A 88 1.27 -5.20 15.68
C VAL A 88 2.77 -5.32 15.47
N GLU A 89 3.40 -6.29 16.14
CA GLU A 89 4.83 -6.55 16.00
C GLU A 89 5.14 -7.42 14.77
N TYR A 90 6.18 -7.03 14.02
CA TYR A 90 6.72 -7.80 12.90
C TYR A 90 8.18 -8.17 13.17
N GLN A 91 8.57 -9.39 12.81
CA GLN A 91 9.98 -9.82 12.94
C GLN A 91 10.93 -8.98 12.08
N ASN A 92 10.55 -8.71 10.82
CA ASN A 92 11.28 -7.82 9.93
C ASN A 92 10.35 -6.72 9.39
N ARG A 93 9.94 -5.79 10.27
CA ARG A 93 9.12 -4.64 9.89
C ARG A 93 9.84 -3.80 8.82
N PRO A 94 9.22 -3.48 7.66
CA PRO A 94 9.78 -2.54 6.70
C PRO A 94 9.75 -1.10 7.25
N HIS A 95 10.62 -0.24 6.73
CA HIS A 95 10.48 1.21 6.90
C HIS A 95 9.22 1.67 6.16
N LEU A 96 8.35 2.42 6.85
CA LEU A 96 7.09 2.94 6.32
C LEU A 96 7.20 4.46 6.26
N LEU A 97 7.86 4.94 5.21
CA LEU A 97 8.31 6.32 5.11
C LEU A 97 7.27 7.19 4.40
N GLY A 98 7.20 8.43 4.87
CA GLY A 98 6.43 9.52 4.29
C GLY A 98 7.30 10.77 4.24
N GLY A 99 6.95 11.75 3.40
CA GLY A 99 7.74 12.96 3.32
C GLY A 99 7.47 13.78 2.08
N SER A 100 8.49 14.52 1.67
CA SER A 100 8.46 15.39 0.50
C SER A 100 9.83 15.51 -0.14
N LEU A 101 9.89 15.97 -1.38
CA LEU A 101 11.14 16.46 -1.96
C LEU A 101 11.53 17.79 -1.28
N ASN A 102 12.81 18.13 -1.32
CA ASN A 102 13.28 19.45 -0.89
C ASN A 102 12.62 20.62 -1.65
N THR A 103 12.08 20.37 -2.84
CA THR A 103 11.33 21.31 -3.68
C THR A 103 9.83 21.31 -3.42
N GLY A 104 9.35 20.53 -2.44
CA GLY A 104 7.94 20.26 -2.19
C GLY A 104 7.39 19.09 -3.02
N GLY A 105 6.17 18.68 -2.70
CA GLY A 105 5.56 17.45 -3.21
C GLY A 105 5.30 16.45 -2.10
N ILE A 106 4.92 15.23 -2.48
CA ILE A 106 4.67 14.12 -1.55
C ILE A 106 5.58 12.97 -1.93
N VAL A 107 6.20 12.34 -0.94
CA VAL A 107 6.95 11.09 -1.10
C VAL A 107 6.39 10.07 -0.13
N THR A 108 6.22 8.85 -0.60
CA THR A 108 5.96 7.68 0.22
C THR A 108 6.85 6.55 -0.27
N LEU A 109 7.49 5.86 0.67
CA LEU A 109 8.36 4.73 0.37
C LEU A 109 8.19 3.67 1.46
N THR A 110 8.00 2.44 1.05
CA THR A 110 8.13 1.25 1.89
C THR A 110 9.40 0.54 1.51
N ILE A 111 10.34 0.43 2.45
CA ILE A 111 11.68 -0.12 2.22
C ILE A 111 11.90 -1.32 3.14
N ASN A 112 12.34 -2.43 2.57
CA ASN A 112 12.85 -3.60 3.29
C ASN A 112 14.07 -4.16 2.55
N ASP A 113 14.63 -5.24 3.06
CA ASP A 113 15.72 -5.95 2.38
C ASP A 113 15.26 -6.42 0.99
N ASP A 114 15.97 -5.98 -0.05
CA ASP A 114 15.64 -6.17 -1.47
C ASP A 114 14.19 -5.78 -1.81
N TYR A 115 13.63 -4.78 -1.13
CA TYR A 115 12.25 -4.33 -1.36
C TYR A 115 12.11 -2.81 -1.30
N ILE A 116 11.49 -2.24 -2.32
CA ILE A 116 11.08 -0.83 -2.41
C ILE A 116 9.74 -0.80 -3.12
N ASN A 117 8.77 -0.13 -2.51
CA ASN A 117 7.53 0.26 -3.17
C ASN A 117 7.13 1.66 -2.72
N GLY A 118 6.68 2.49 -3.65
CA GLY A 118 6.11 3.79 -3.31
C GLY A 118 6.11 4.74 -4.49
N TYR A 119 5.98 6.02 -4.22
CA TYR A 119 6.00 7.04 -5.26
C TYR A 119 6.48 8.40 -4.80
N ILE A 120 6.85 9.21 -5.80
CA ILE A 120 7.18 10.62 -5.68
C ILE A 120 6.17 11.42 -6.50
N ARG A 121 5.43 12.31 -5.83
CA ARG A 121 4.43 13.18 -6.45
C ARG A 121 4.89 14.64 -6.47
N THR A 122 4.80 15.26 -7.64
CA THR A 122 5.04 16.69 -7.87
C THR A 122 3.91 17.28 -8.72
N GLY A 123 2.99 18.01 -8.10
CA GLY A 123 1.76 18.43 -8.77
C GLY A 123 0.89 17.22 -9.16
N ASP A 124 0.61 17.10 -10.45
CA ASP A 124 -0.15 15.98 -11.05
C ASP A 124 0.77 14.86 -11.59
N ASN A 125 2.08 15.02 -11.43
CA ASN A 125 3.07 14.04 -11.87
C ASN A 125 3.39 13.05 -10.74
N TYR A 126 3.11 11.76 -10.96
CA TYR A 126 3.33 10.67 -10.01
C TYR A 126 4.33 9.68 -10.61
N ILE A 127 5.50 9.56 -9.98
CA ILE A 127 6.53 8.60 -10.38
C ILE A 127 6.52 7.48 -9.37
N TYR A 128 6.12 6.29 -9.79
CA TYR A 128 6.14 5.09 -8.96
C TYR A 128 7.48 4.37 -9.09
N ILE A 129 7.88 3.70 -8.02
CA ILE A 129 8.96 2.74 -7.98
C ILE A 129 8.45 1.49 -7.26
N GLU A 130 8.62 0.33 -7.88
CA GLU A 130 8.26 -0.95 -7.25
C GLU A 130 9.14 -2.11 -7.74
N ASN A 131 9.28 -3.14 -6.90
CA ASN A 131 10.00 -4.36 -7.29
C ASN A 131 9.36 -5.00 -8.53
N LEU A 132 10.18 -5.29 -9.54
CA LEU A 132 9.75 -5.90 -10.78
C LEU A 132 9.10 -7.28 -10.56
N ARG A 133 9.51 -8.02 -9.52
CA ARG A 133 8.94 -9.35 -9.18
C ARG A 133 7.45 -9.33 -8.85
N ASN A 134 6.92 -8.16 -8.47
CA ASN A 134 5.50 -7.99 -8.22
C ASN A 134 4.71 -8.03 -9.53
N ILE A 135 5.35 -7.67 -10.64
CA ILE A 135 4.80 -7.64 -12.00
C ILE A 135 5.19 -8.90 -12.78
N GLU A 136 6.48 -9.18 -12.87
CA GLU A 136 7.04 -10.27 -13.66
C GLU A 136 7.57 -11.38 -12.75
N LYS A 137 6.90 -12.52 -12.74
CA LYS A 137 7.26 -13.62 -11.83
C LYS A 137 8.58 -14.27 -12.27
N GLY A 138 9.43 -14.60 -11.28
CA GLY A 138 10.70 -15.30 -11.52
C GLY A 138 11.90 -14.38 -11.82
N VAL A 139 11.72 -13.06 -11.82
CA VAL A 139 12.85 -12.11 -11.86
C VAL A 139 13.55 -12.02 -10.49
N THR A 140 14.75 -11.45 -10.46
CA THR A 140 15.49 -11.24 -9.20
C THR A 140 14.92 -10.10 -8.37
N ASP A 141 15.04 -10.19 -7.05
CA ASP A 141 14.42 -9.26 -6.11
C ASP A 141 14.96 -7.82 -6.21
N ASN A 142 16.21 -7.66 -6.63
CA ASN A 142 16.88 -6.36 -6.77
C ASN A 142 16.59 -5.63 -8.09
N LEU A 143 15.60 -6.08 -8.88
CA LEU A 143 15.13 -5.36 -10.06
C LEU A 143 13.86 -4.57 -9.73
N TYR A 144 13.84 -3.32 -10.20
CA TYR A 144 12.78 -2.36 -9.94
C TYR A 144 12.30 -1.73 -11.24
N VAL A 145 11.00 -1.48 -11.33
CA VAL A 145 10.40 -0.68 -12.37
C VAL A 145 10.12 0.72 -11.84
N VAL A 146 10.37 1.73 -12.67
CA VAL A 146 10.06 3.13 -12.40
C VAL A 146 9.25 3.68 -13.57
N TYR A 147 8.08 4.24 -13.28
CA TYR A 147 7.12 4.64 -14.31
C TYR A 147 6.23 5.80 -13.85
N ASN A 148 5.54 6.45 -14.78
CA ASN A 148 4.53 7.45 -14.44
C ASN A 148 3.18 6.79 -14.23
N ALA A 149 2.38 7.26 -13.27
CA ALA A 149 1.00 6.78 -13.11
C ALA A 149 0.16 6.90 -14.39
N ASN A 150 0.42 7.93 -15.22
CA ASN A 150 -0.28 8.12 -16.50
C ASN A 150 0.12 7.11 -17.58
N ASP A 151 1.21 6.36 -17.37
CA ASP A 151 1.69 5.34 -18.31
C ASP A 151 1.16 3.94 -17.93
N VAL A 152 0.34 3.82 -16.88
CA VAL A 152 -0.36 2.58 -16.53
C VAL A 152 -1.45 2.30 -17.56
N ILE A 153 -1.47 1.08 -18.09
CA ILE A 153 -2.46 0.65 -19.09
C ILE A 153 -3.76 0.30 -18.37
N GLU A 154 -4.67 1.28 -18.27
CA GLU A 154 -6.03 1.05 -17.77
C GLU A 154 -6.88 0.34 -18.83
N THR A 155 -7.19 -0.94 -18.64
CA THR A 155 -8.11 -1.69 -19.53
C THR A 155 -9.57 -1.25 -19.34
N GLY A 156 -9.89 -0.57 -18.23
CA GLY A 156 -11.25 -0.16 -17.85
C GLY A 156 -12.18 -1.34 -17.50
N GLU A 157 -11.65 -2.56 -17.47
CA GLU A 157 -12.41 -3.79 -17.20
C GLU A 157 -12.62 -4.03 -15.71
N HIS A 158 -11.77 -3.43 -14.86
CA HIS A 158 -11.80 -3.58 -13.41
C HIS A 158 -12.77 -2.58 -12.75
N ILE A 159 -13.76 -3.13 -12.05
CA ILE A 159 -14.85 -2.41 -11.39
C ILE A 159 -14.93 -2.75 -9.89
N CYS A 160 -15.54 -1.86 -9.13
CA CYS A 160 -15.98 -2.16 -7.77
C CYS A 160 -17.32 -2.90 -7.78
N GLY A 161 -17.49 -3.88 -6.89
CA GLY A 161 -18.69 -4.71 -6.78
C GLY A 161 -19.93 -3.97 -6.22
N VAL A 162 -19.87 -2.68 -5.91
CA VAL A 162 -21.05 -1.94 -5.40
C VAL A 162 -21.85 -1.36 -6.57
N GLN A 163 -22.96 -1.96 -6.98
CA GLN A 163 -23.79 -1.36 -8.04
C GLN A 163 -24.67 -0.21 -7.51
N LEU A 164 -24.34 1.03 -7.88
CA LEU A 164 -25.28 2.15 -7.97
C LEU A 164 -25.04 2.93 -9.27
N THR A 165 -26.13 3.18 -9.99
CA THR A 165 -26.18 3.78 -11.33
C THR A 165 -26.42 5.29 -11.29
N GLU A 166 -25.80 5.98 -12.26
CA GLU A 166 -26.22 7.20 -12.98
C GLU A 166 -25.58 8.60 -12.75
N SER A 167 -24.98 9.04 -13.87
CA SER A 167 -25.05 10.35 -14.56
C SER A 167 -24.14 11.51 -14.15
N LYS A 168 -23.55 12.13 -15.20
CA LYS A 168 -22.52 13.16 -15.19
C LYS A 168 -22.99 14.45 -14.50
N THR A 169 -22.23 14.87 -13.49
CA THR A 169 -22.15 16.27 -13.05
C THR A 169 -20.72 16.75 -13.20
N ASN A 170 -20.56 17.94 -13.79
CA ASN A 170 -19.30 18.66 -13.81
C ASN A 170 -19.04 19.30 -12.43
N GLU A 171 -17.76 19.56 -12.16
CA GLU A 171 -17.21 20.36 -11.03
C GLU A 171 -17.18 19.64 -9.66
N TYR A 172 -16.24 19.83 -8.74
CA TYR A 172 -15.31 20.92 -8.41
C TYR A 172 -13.99 20.31 -7.92
N GLN A 173 -12.88 20.99 -8.17
CA GLN A 173 -11.59 20.70 -7.52
C GLN A 173 -11.72 21.03 -6.02
N ASN A 174 -11.89 20.02 -5.16
CA ASN A 174 -11.82 20.23 -3.72
C ASN A 174 -10.38 20.65 -3.37
N LYS A 175 -10.24 21.87 -2.85
CA LYS A 175 -8.99 22.32 -2.25
C LYS A 175 -8.68 21.43 -1.05
N MET A 176 -7.44 20.99 -0.94
CA MET A 176 -6.92 20.37 0.29
C MET A 176 -7.33 21.26 1.47
N MET A 177 -8.00 20.66 2.44
CA MET A 177 -8.46 21.30 3.66
C MET A 177 -7.31 21.24 4.66
N PRO A 178 -6.61 22.36 4.94
CA PRO A 178 -5.64 22.37 6.02
C PRO A 178 -6.39 22.18 7.34
N THR A 179 -6.41 20.94 7.83
CA THR A 179 -6.94 20.58 9.14
C THR A 179 -5.81 20.09 10.04
N THR A 180 -5.88 20.50 11.30
CA THR A 180 -5.03 19.94 12.37
C THR A 180 -5.74 18.83 13.14
N MET A 181 -7.02 18.58 12.85
CA MET A 181 -7.73 17.45 13.43
C MET A 181 -7.26 16.17 12.76
N CYS A 182 -6.97 15.16 13.58
CA CYS A 182 -6.51 13.87 13.10
C CYS A 182 -7.19 12.77 13.90
N LYS A 183 -7.64 11.73 13.21
CA LYS A 183 -8.28 10.54 13.76
C LYS A 183 -7.47 9.31 13.38
N LEU A 184 -7.07 8.56 14.40
CA LEU A 184 -6.39 7.29 14.23
C LEU A 184 -7.43 6.19 14.01
N ILE A 185 -7.19 5.37 12.99
CA ILE A 185 -7.99 4.22 12.61
C ILE A 185 -7.20 2.96 12.93
N ASP A 186 -7.64 2.23 13.94
CA ASP A 186 -7.11 0.91 14.25
C ASP A 186 -7.51 -0.04 13.10
N PHE A 187 -6.54 -0.45 12.29
CA PHE A 187 -6.74 -1.18 11.05
C PHE A 187 -6.22 -2.62 11.18
N ALA A 188 -7.03 -3.59 10.77
CA ALA A 188 -6.65 -5.00 10.73
C ALA A 188 -6.59 -5.52 9.30
N ILE A 189 -5.60 -6.36 9.01
CA ILE A 189 -5.37 -6.91 7.66
C ILE A 189 -5.40 -8.43 7.74
N ALA A 190 -6.30 -9.08 7.00
CA ALA A 190 -6.30 -10.52 6.79
C ALA A 190 -5.93 -10.84 5.34
N ASN A 191 -5.39 -12.05 5.14
CA ASN A 191 -5.04 -12.58 3.84
C ASN A 191 -5.58 -14.00 3.69
N THR A 192 -5.99 -14.36 2.49
CA THR A 192 -6.18 -15.77 2.10
C THR A 192 -4.82 -16.42 1.78
N TYR A 193 -4.74 -17.75 1.74
CA TYR A 193 -3.49 -18.46 1.48
C TYR A 193 -2.99 -18.33 0.04
N ASP A 194 -3.88 -18.05 -0.91
CA ASP A 194 -3.50 -17.73 -2.28
C ASP A 194 -2.59 -16.49 -2.36
N MET A 195 -2.75 -15.48 -1.49
CA MET A 195 -1.78 -14.37 -1.37
C MET A 195 -0.37 -14.85 -1.05
N VAL A 196 -0.23 -15.81 -0.12
CA VAL A 196 1.09 -16.36 0.24
C VAL A 196 1.70 -17.13 -0.93
N THR A 197 0.86 -17.80 -1.71
CA THR A 197 1.30 -18.51 -2.93
C THR A 197 1.75 -17.52 -4.01
N ALA A 198 1.02 -16.42 -4.20
CA ALA A 198 1.28 -15.41 -5.21
C ALA A 198 2.50 -14.54 -4.92
N GLU A 199 2.66 -14.15 -3.66
CA GLU A 199 3.79 -13.33 -3.17
C GLU A 199 5.01 -14.20 -2.81
N GLY A 200 4.84 -15.51 -2.71
CA GLY A 200 5.90 -16.50 -2.46
C GLY A 200 6.32 -16.65 -1.00
N SER A 201 5.98 -15.71 -0.11
CA SER A 201 6.27 -15.82 1.32
C SER A 201 5.37 -14.94 2.18
N VAL A 202 5.26 -15.27 3.47
CA VAL A 202 4.55 -14.44 4.46
C VAL A 202 5.14 -13.04 4.56
N THR A 203 6.47 -12.91 4.50
CA THR A 203 7.15 -11.60 4.54
C THR A 203 6.80 -10.76 3.32
N ASN A 204 6.73 -11.35 2.13
CA ASN A 204 6.37 -10.63 0.92
C ASN A 204 4.91 -10.16 0.96
N VAL A 205 3.98 -10.98 1.45
CA VAL A 205 2.58 -10.56 1.70
C VAL A 205 2.52 -9.36 2.64
N ILE A 206 3.27 -9.39 3.74
CA ILE A 206 3.31 -8.28 4.70
C ILE A 206 3.85 -7.01 4.05
N ASN A 207 4.98 -7.11 3.34
CA ASN A 207 5.57 -5.98 2.62
C ASN A 207 4.62 -5.41 1.57
N HIS A 208 3.93 -6.27 0.82
CA HIS A 208 2.92 -5.89 -0.17
C HIS A 208 1.77 -5.12 0.48
N ASN A 209 1.09 -5.70 1.47
CA ASN A 209 -0.08 -5.06 2.08
C ASN A 209 0.29 -3.72 2.76
N LEU A 210 1.43 -3.69 3.46
CA LEU A 210 1.89 -2.46 4.11
C LEU A 210 2.31 -1.40 3.11
N ALA A 211 2.95 -1.77 1.98
CA ALA A 211 3.30 -0.83 0.93
C ALA A 211 2.07 -0.17 0.29
N VAL A 212 1.05 -0.98 -0.05
CA VAL A 212 -0.21 -0.45 -0.59
C VAL A 212 -0.87 0.49 0.43
N LEU A 213 -0.95 0.10 1.71
CA LEU A 213 -1.54 0.93 2.75
C LEU A 213 -0.75 2.23 2.99
N ASN A 214 0.59 2.17 2.89
CA ASN A 214 1.47 3.34 3.00
C ASN A 214 1.19 4.35 1.89
N ASN A 215 0.98 3.88 0.65
CA ASN A 215 0.57 4.72 -0.47
C ASN A 215 -0.83 5.30 -0.24
N VAL A 216 -1.79 4.48 0.19
CA VAL A 216 -3.20 4.87 0.48
C VAL A 216 -3.30 5.96 1.53
N GLN A 217 -2.43 5.98 2.54
CA GLN A 217 -2.44 6.98 3.61
C GLN A 217 -2.48 8.43 3.09
N THR A 218 -1.85 8.69 1.95
CA THR A 218 -1.81 10.02 1.34
C THR A 218 -3.17 10.51 0.83
N ASN A 219 -4.09 9.60 0.48
CA ASN A 219 -5.44 9.93 0.00
C ASN A 219 -6.41 10.24 1.16
N TYR A 220 -5.94 10.13 2.40
CA TYR A 220 -6.71 10.35 3.63
C TYR A 220 -6.11 11.44 4.53
N ARG A 221 -5.10 12.18 4.05
CA ARG A 221 -4.52 13.36 4.70
C ARG A 221 -4.83 14.66 3.96
N SER A 222 -5.67 15.50 4.56
CA SER A 222 -6.11 16.83 4.10
C SER A 222 -7.30 16.86 3.13
N GLU A 223 -8.04 15.77 2.97
CA GLU A 223 -9.22 15.66 2.10
C GLU A 223 -10.51 15.87 2.88
N PHE A 224 -10.46 15.65 4.20
CA PHE A 224 -11.60 15.62 5.11
C PHE A 224 -11.45 16.65 6.23
N ASN A 225 -12.49 16.81 7.04
CA ASN A 225 -12.47 17.69 8.22
C ASN A 225 -11.43 17.24 9.25
N ALA A 226 -11.11 15.94 9.30
CA ALA A 226 -10.00 15.39 10.05
C ALA A 226 -9.18 14.47 9.16
N ASN A 227 -7.86 14.50 9.26
CA ASN A 227 -6.99 13.48 8.67
C ASN A 227 -7.36 12.13 9.25
N LEU A 228 -7.41 11.09 8.42
CA LEU A 228 -7.57 9.71 8.88
C LEU A 228 -6.22 9.02 8.72
N GLU A 229 -5.60 8.65 9.85
CA GLU A 229 -4.32 7.96 9.87
C GLU A 229 -4.49 6.51 10.31
N PHE A 230 -3.70 5.61 9.73
CA PHE A 230 -3.84 4.18 9.97
C PHE A 230 -2.82 3.67 10.98
N ASP A 231 -3.30 2.90 11.95
CA ASP A 231 -2.48 2.05 12.81
C ASP A 231 -2.79 0.58 12.55
N VAL A 232 -1.81 -0.18 12.07
CA VAL A 232 -2.00 -1.62 11.87
C VAL A 232 -1.93 -2.35 13.20
N VAL A 233 -3.09 -2.72 13.75
CA VAL A 233 -3.21 -3.38 15.06
C VAL A 233 -3.21 -4.90 14.97
N ALA A 234 -3.51 -5.46 13.80
CA ALA A 234 -3.44 -6.89 13.54
C ALA A 234 -3.14 -7.18 12.07
N HIS A 235 -2.34 -8.22 11.83
CA HIS A 235 -2.02 -8.69 10.48
C HIS A 235 -2.03 -10.22 10.46
N PHE A 236 -3.10 -10.79 9.92
CA PHE A 236 -3.29 -12.23 9.77
C PHE A 236 -2.83 -12.68 8.39
N VAL A 237 -1.84 -13.58 8.36
CA VAL A 237 -1.37 -14.26 7.14
C VAL A 237 -1.34 -15.77 7.44
N PRO A 238 -2.09 -16.61 6.70
CA PRO A 238 -2.14 -18.04 6.96
C PRO A 238 -0.81 -18.71 6.59
N ALA A 239 -0.20 -19.42 7.54
CA ALA A 239 1.10 -20.08 7.33
C ALA A 239 1.02 -21.28 6.35
N THR A 240 -0.16 -21.86 6.18
CA THR A 240 -0.43 -23.00 5.29
C THR A 240 -1.86 -22.92 4.76
N SER A 241 -2.17 -23.65 3.70
CA SER A 241 -3.55 -23.77 3.19
C SER A 241 -4.53 -24.30 4.23
N GLY A 242 -4.10 -25.19 5.14
CA GLY A 242 -4.93 -25.70 6.23
C GLY A 242 -5.16 -24.71 7.38
N ALA A 243 -4.40 -23.61 7.41
CA ALA A 243 -4.56 -22.52 8.37
C ALA A 243 -5.40 -21.35 7.81
N ASP A 244 -5.79 -21.39 6.54
CA ASP A 244 -6.68 -20.42 5.92
C ASP A 244 -8.12 -20.65 6.40
N PRO A 245 -8.73 -19.72 7.17
CA PRO A 245 -10.09 -19.87 7.65
C PRO A 245 -11.14 -19.54 6.57
N PHE A 246 -10.72 -18.97 5.44
CA PHE A 246 -11.63 -18.44 4.42
C PHE A 246 -12.05 -19.53 3.42
N PRO A 247 -13.32 -19.55 3.00
CA PRO A 247 -13.80 -20.53 2.03
C PRO A 247 -13.09 -20.34 0.68
N SER A 248 -12.82 -21.43 -0.03
CA SER A 248 -12.33 -21.38 -1.42
C SER A 248 -13.49 -21.01 -2.36
N THR A 249 -13.67 -19.71 -2.57
CA THR A 249 -14.71 -19.13 -3.44
C THR A 249 -14.14 -17.89 -4.12
N THR A 250 -14.58 -17.64 -5.36
CA THR A 250 -14.37 -16.37 -6.06
C THR A 250 -15.53 -15.41 -5.84
N ASN A 251 -16.65 -15.82 -5.24
CA ASN A 251 -17.76 -14.90 -5.01
C ASN A 251 -17.43 -13.88 -3.91
N ALA A 252 -17.23 -12.62 -4.28
CA ALA A 252 -16.81 -11.54 -3.40
C ALA A 252 -17.81 -11.32 -2.24
N SER A 253 -19.12 -11.42 -2.50
CA SER A 253 -20.14 -11.28 -1.46
C SER A 253 -20.08 -12.40 -0.42
N THR A 254 -19.78 -13.63 -0.86
CA THR A 254 -19.63 -14.78 0.03
C THR A 254 -18.37 -14.63 0.86
N LEU A 255 -17.26 -14.21 0.24
CA LEU A 255 -15.99 -13.99 0.91
C LEU A 255 -16.09 -12.86 1.95
N LEU A 256 -16.71 -11.72 1.58
CA LEU A 256 -16.96 -10.60 2.49
C LEU A 256 -17.85 -10.99 3.66
N SER A 257 -18.93 -11.75 3.42
CA SER A 257 -19.80 -12.22 4.50
C SER A 257 -19.08 -13.17 5.46
N PHE A 258 -18.19 -14.03 4.94
CA PHE A 258 -17.37 -14.89 5.79
C PHE A 258 -16.34 -14.09 6.58
N PHE A 259 -15.71 -13.10 5.95
CA PHE A 259 -14.72 -12.24 6.59
C PHE A 259 -15.33 -11.39 7.71
N ASP A 260 -16.48 -10.79 7.48
CA ASP A 260 -17.25 -10.04 8.49
C ASP A 260 -17.54 -10.93 9.71
N GLY A 261 -18.08 -12.14 9.48
CA GLY A 261 -18.36 -13.09 10.56
C GLY A 261 -17.12 -13.66 11.26
N TRP A 262 -16.02 -13.88 10.54
CA TRP A 262 -14.75 -14.33 11.13
C TRP A 262 -14.09 -13.21 11.94
N GLY A 263 -14.12 -11.99 11.43
CA GLY A 263 -13.56 -10.81 12.06
C GLY A 263 -14.34 -10.35 13.28
N ASP A 264 -15.66 -10.61 13.33
CA ASP A 264 -16.59 -10.38 14.46
C ASP A 264 -16.28 -9.12 15.29
N GLY A 265 -16.15 -7.98 14.61
CA GLY A 265 -15.65 -6.73 15.22
C GLY A 265 -15.80 -5.52 14.30
N GLY A 266 -15.02 -4.47 14.57
CA GLY A 266 -15.06 -3.21 13.82
C GLY A 266 -15.80 -2.08 14.55
N GLY A 267 -15.51 -0.84 14.15
CA GLY A 267 -16.01 0.35 14.81
C GLY A 267 -15.66 0.40 16.31
N ASN A 268 -16.68 0.50 17.15
CA ASN A 268 -16.56 0.48 18.62
C ASN A 268 -17.03 -0.83 19.25
N THR A 269 -17.03 -1.92 18.47
CA THR A 269 -17.46 -3.23 18.98
C THR A 269 -16.25 -4.00 19.49
N SER A 270 -16.37 -4.55 20.69
CA SER A 270 -15.36 -5.45 21.24
C SER A 270 -15.47 -6.80 20.56
N CYS A 271 -14.36 -7.31 20.04
CA CYS A 271 -14.29 -8.62 19.45
C CYS A 271 -13.88 -9.63 20.55
N SER A 272 -14.70 -10.65 20.86
CA SER A 272 -14.31 -11.70 21.83
C SER A 272 -15.20 -12.96 21.78
N PRO A 273 -14.71 -14.09 21.25
CA PRO A 273 -13.48 -14.26 20.45
C PRO A 273 -13.70 -13.80 18.99
N CYS A 274 -12.69 -13.18 18.39
CA CYS A 274 -12.72 -12.86 16.95
C CYS A 274 -11.44 -13.30 16.25
N GLY A 275 -11.47 -13.36 14.92
CA GLY A 275 -10.39 -13.84 14.08
C GLY A 275 -9.05 -13.13 14.29
N PHE A 276 -9.07 -11.83 14.55
CA PHE A 276 -7.86 -11.04 14.80
C PHE A 276 -7.36 -11.09 16.25
N GLY A 277 -8.19 -11.53 17.20
CA GLY A 277 -7.85 -11.58 18.62
C GLY A 277 -7.66 -10.22 19.31
N VAL A 278 -7.85 -9.11 18.59
CA VAL A 278 -7.74 -7.72 19.09
C VAL A 278 -8.87 -6.88 18.51
N ASN A 279 -9.23 -5.80 19.21
CA ASN A 279 -10.20 -4.83 18.69
C ASN A 279 -9.58 -4.01 17.56
N TYR A 280 -10.41 -3.60 16.60
CA TYR A 280 -10.05 -2.76 15.47
C TYR A 280 -11.26 -1.92 15.05
N ASN A 281 -11.03 -0.84 14.29
CA ASN A 281 -12.09 0.00 13.74
C ASN A 281 -12.50 -0.42 12.33
N GLN A 282 -11.54 -0.83 11.50
CA GLN A 282 -11.77 -1.25 10.11
C GLN A 282 -10.84 -2.42 9.77
N ALA A 283 -11.25 -3.31 8.86
CA ALA A 283 -10.39 -4.38 8.39
C ALA A 283 -10.54 -4.69 6.90
N SER A 284 -9.46 -5.18 6.29
CA SER A 284 -9.42 -5.66 4.91
C SER A 284 -9.11 -7.15 4.84
N LEU A 285 -9.71 -7.86 3.90
CA LEU A 285 -9.27 -9.18 3.47
C LEU A 285 -8.67 -9.11 2.06
N TRP A 286 -7.42 -9.48 1.92
CA TRP A 286 -6.73 -9.60 0.63
C TRP A 286 -6.78 -11.04 0.08
N THR A 287 -6.95 -11.15 -1.22
CA THR A 287 -6.93 -12.41 -1.97
C THR A 287 -6.31 -12.21 -3.36
N ASP A 288 -5.63 -13.23 -3.86
CA ASP A 288 -5.08 -13.32 -5.23
C ASP A 288 -6.06 -14.06 -6.17
N ARG A 289 -7.30 -14.27 -5.74
CA ARG A 289 -8.35 -14.88 -6.56
C ARG A 289 -8.95 -13.82 -7.46
N ASP A 290 -9.19 -14.16 -8.72
CA ASP A 290 -10.12 -13.43 -9.60
C ASP A 290 -11.53 -13.47 -8.98
N ILE A 291 -11.92 -12.41 -8.26
CA ILE A 291 -13.19 -12.37 -7.55
C ILE A 291 -14.32 -11.90 -8.47
N THR A 292 -15.52 -12.38 -8.17
CA THR A 292 -16.72 -12.11 -8.94
C THR A 292 -17.82 -11.55 -8.05
N PHE A 293 -18.58 -10.60 -8.57
CA PHE A 293 -19.78 -10.10 -7.92
C PHE A 293 -20.93 -10.01 -8.91
N ASN A 294 -22.09 -10.57 -8.55
CA ASN A 294 -23.26 -10.66 -9.42
C ASN A 294 -22.97 -11.23 -10.83
N GLY A 295 -22.01 -12.14 -10.93
CA GLY A 295 -21.60 -12.78 -12.19
C GLY A 295 -20.63 -11.94 -13.05
N ASN A 296 -20.14 -10.81 -12.55
CA ASN A 296 -19.10 -10.01 -13.21
C ASN A 296 -17.71 -10.37 -12.67
N SER A 297 -16.79 -10.80 -13.53
CA SER A 297 -15.38 -11.12 -13.23
C SER A 297 -14.44 -9.92 -13.32
N GLY A 298 -14.94 -8.73 -13.63
CA GLY A 298 -14.18 -7.49 -13.50
C GLY A 298 -14.18 -6.96 -12.07
N THR A 299 -14.81 -7.62 -11.10
CA THR A 299 -14.87 -7.09 -9.72
C THR A 299 -13.55 -7.28 -9.02
N VAL A 300 -12.90 -6.20 -8.60
CA VAL A 300 -11.58 -6.27 -7.92
C VAL A 300 -11.62 -5.85 -6.45
N GLY A 301 -12.79 -5.42 -6.00
CA GLY A 301 -13.04 -4.99 -4.63
C GLY A 301 -14.52 -5.03 -4.27
N LEU A 302 -14.80 -5.30 -3.00
CA LEU A 302 -16.17 -5.19 -2.46
C LEU A 302 -16.14 -4.81 -0.98
N ALA A 303 -16.78 -3.69 -0.66
CA ALA A 303 -16.90 -3.18 0.69
C ALA A 303 -18.35 -3.21 1.24
N GLN A 304 -18.45 -3.38 2.56
CA GLN A 304 -19.68 -3.02 3.27
C GLN A 304 -19.89 -1.51 3.21
N THR A 305 -21.08 -1.07 2.77
CA THR A 305 -21.39 0.34 2.55
C THR A 305 -22.69 0.75 3.25
N PRO A 306 -22.62 1.49 4.37
CA PRO A 306 -21.47 1.58 5.26
C PRO A 306 -21.14 0.25 5.96
N GLY A 307 -19.91 0.13 6.45
CA GLY A 307 -19.50 -0.96 7.33
C GLY A 307 -18.04 -0.82 7.75
N TRP A 308 -17.42 -1.93 8.17
CA TRP A 308 -16.05 -1.95 8.68
C TRP A 308 -15.14 -2.90 7.90
N HIS A 309 -15.71 -3.74 7.04
CA HIS A 309 -14.98 -4.76 6.30
C HIS A 309 -15.08 -4.54 4.80
N HIS A 310 -14.02 -4.92 4.10
CA HIS A 310 -13.95 -5.00 2.66
C HIS A 310 -13.02 -6.12 2.21
N VAL A 311 -13.25 -6.62 1.00
CA VAL A 311 -12.41 -7.61 0.31
C VAL A 311 -11.69 -6.91 -0.84
N LEU A 312 -10.42 -7.25 -1.03
CA LEU A 312 -9.50 -6.68 -1.99
C LEU A 312 -8.89 -7.80 -2.82
N GLU A 313 -8.97 -7.70 -4.14
CA GLU A 313 -8.22 -8.56 -5.05
C GLU A 313 -6.82 -7.99 -5.32
N ASN A 314 -5.80 -8.84 -5.35
CA ASN A 314 -4.47 -8.53 -5.87
C ASN A 314 -4.45 -8.63 -7.41
N TYR A 315 -5.34 -7.90 -8.08
CA TYR A 315 -5.68 -8.09 -9.49
C TYR A 315 -4.65 -7.54 -10.47
N THR A 316 -3.75 -6.68 -9.98
CA THR A 316 -2.77 -5.97 -10.78
C THR A 316 -1.52 -5.77 -9.95
N SER A 317 -0.41 -5.70 -10.65
CA SER A 317 0.89 -5.41 -10.08
C SER A 317 1.22 -3.91 -10.13
N SER A 318 0.32 -3.05 -10.59
CA SER A 318 0.51 -1.60 -10.53
C SER A 318 0.18 -1.09 -9.13
N ALA A 319 1.19 -0.57 -8.43
CA ALA A 319 1.01 0.08 -7.13
C ALA A 319 0.00 1.25 -7.19
N ALA A 320 -0.07 1.97 -8.31
CA ALA A 320 -1.02 3.07 -8.51
C ALA A 320 -2.48 2.57 -8.53
N SER A 321 -2.74 1.50 -9.28
CA SER A 321 -4.06 0.88 -9.41
C SER A 321 -4.52 0.22 -8.11
N LEU A 322 -3.60 -0.42 -7.36
CA LEU A 322 -3.89 -0.96 -6.03
C LEU A 322 -4.19 0.17 -5.04
N GLN A 323 -3.40 1.26 -5.02
CA GLN A 323 -3.67 2.41 -4.17
C GLN A 323 -5.07 2.99 -4.42
N ALA A 324 -5.46 3.13 -5.68
CA ALA A 324 -6.78 3.63 -6.08
C ALA A 324 -7.90 2.70 -5.57
N MET A 325 -7.79 1.40 -5.84
CA MET A 325 -8.78 0.39 -5.44
C MET A 325 -8.93 0.31 -3.92
N VAL A 326 -7.84 0.26 -3.16
CA VAL A 326 -7.93 0.21 -1.68
C VAL A 326 -8.52 1.50 -1.11
N SER A 327 -8.19 2.67 -1.67
CA SER A 327 -8.78 3.94 -1.25
C SER A 327 -10.29 3.97 -1.52
N HIS A 328 -10.71 3.43 -2.66
CA HIS A 328 -12.11 3.31 -3.03
C HIS A 328 -12.91 2.46 -2.02
N GLU A 329 -12.48 1.23 -1.76
CA GLU A 329 -13.20 0.31 -0.86
C GLU A 329 -13.26 0.83 0.59
N LYS A 330 -12.20 1.52 1.03
CA LYS A 330 -12.21 2.21 2.33
C LYS A 330 -13.21 3.37 2.34
N GLY A 331 -13.35 4.12 1.25
CA GLY A 331 -14.37 5.17 1.11
C GLY A 331 -15.79 4.65 1.31
N HIS A 332 -16.09 3.47 0.75
CA HIS A 332 -17.37 2.76 0.94
C HIS A 332 -17.65 2.39 2.40
N ASN A 333 -16.66 1.85 3.12
CA ASN A 333 -16.80 1.65 4.56
C ASN A 333 -17.17 2.94 5.30
N TYR A 334 -16.69 4.09 4.80
CA TYR A 334 -17.03 5.40 5.33
C TYR A 334 -18.33 6.03 4.79
N ALA A 335 -19.21 5.23 4.18
CA ALA A 335 -20.49 5.62 3.59
C ALA A 335 -20.42 6.47 2.30
N ALA A 336 -19.23 6.62 1.70
CA ALA A 336 -19.16 7.20 0.36
C ALA A 336 -19.86 6.26 -0.64
N LEU A 337 -20.65 6.83 -1.54
CA LEU A 337 -21.27 6.10 -2.64
C LEU A 337 -20.50 6.40 -3.93
N HIS A 338 -20.78 5.62 -4.98
CA HIS A 338 -20.15 5.86 -6.26
C HIS A 338 -20.42 7.26 -6.79
N ASP A 339 -19.35 7.88 -7.29
CA ASP A 339 -19.39 9.04 -8.15
C ASP A 339 -19.83 8.62 -9.58
N PRO A 340 -20.16 9.57 -10.48
CA PRO A 340 -20.53 9.22 -11.84
C PRO A 340 -19.47 8.39 -12.56
N SER A 341 -19.90 7.42 -13.37
CA SER A 341 -19.00 6.64 -14.22
C SER A 341 -18.17 7.54 -15.16
N GLY A 342 -16.87 7.25 -15.26
CA GLY A 342 -15.90 8.04 -16.01
C GLY A 342 -15.55 9.39 -15.38
N SER A 343 -15.89 9.61 -14.12
CA SER A 343 -15.41 10.77 -13.37
C SER A 343 -13.95 10.57 -12.91
N ASN A 344 -13.23 11.67 -12.71
CA ASN A 344 -11.86 11.64 -12.20
C ASN A 344 -11.84 11.70 -10.67
N PHE A 345 -12.59 10.81 -10.01
CA PHE A 345 -12.68 10.73 -8.56
C PHE A 345 -12.43 9.31 -8.05
N ILE A 346 -11.89 9.19 -6.83
CA ILE A 346 -11.57 7.91 -6.19
C ILE A 346 -12.81 7.00 -6.12
N MET A 347 -14.00 7.56 -5.90
CA MET A 347 -15.24 6.78 -5.82
C MET A 347 -15.92 6.55 -7.18
N ALA A 348 -15.25 6.78 -8.31
CA ALA A 348 -15.77 6.33 -9.60
C ALA A 348 -15.96 4.79 -9.59
N PRO A 349 -17.02 4.24 -10.22
CA PRO A 349 -17.34 2.81 -10.15
C PRO A 349 -16.32 1.87 -10.80
N SER A 350 -15.45 2.42 -11.66
CA SER A 350 -14.29 1.74 -12.21
C SER A 350 -13.04 2.27 -11.49
N VAL A 351 -12.02 1.42 -11.32
CA VAL A 351 -10.75 1.86 -10.74
C VAL A 351 -10.25 3.06 -11.53
N THR A 352 -9.98 4.16 -10.84
CA THR A 352 -9.54 5.42 -11.43
C THR A 352 -8.31 5.91 -10.68
N ILE A 353 -7.17 6.03 -11.36
CA ILE A 353 -5.92 6.49 -10.74
C ILE A 353 -5.99 8.00 -10.52
N THR A 354 -6.44 8.40 -9.34
CA THR A 354 -6.64 9.81 -8.99
C THR A 354 -6.57 10.00 -7.47
N PRO A 355 -6.07 11.15 -6.98
CA PRO A 355 -6.15 11.50 -5.57
C PRO A 355 -7.48 12.18 -5.20
N ASN A 356 -8.33 12.45 -6.18
CA ASN A 356 -9.42 13.41 -6.03
C ASN A 356 -10.65 12.76 -5.40
N TRP A 357 -11.22 13.42 -4.40
CA TRP A 357 -12.53 13.06 -3.83
C TRP A 357 -13.59 14.07 -4.28
N SER A 358 -14.77 13.58 -4.67
CA SER A 358 -15.92 14.45 -4.92
C SER A 358 -16.44 15.08 -3.63
N THR A 359 -17.13 16.21 -3.74
CA THR A 359 -17.79 16.84 -2.58
C THR A 359 -18.82 15.92 -1.92
N SER A 360 -19.47 15.03 -2.69
CA SER A 360 -20.40 14.04 -2.15
C SER A 360 -19.69 13.06 -1.22
N SER A 361 -18.58 12.49 -1.69
CA SER A 361 -17.75 11.55 -0.94
C SER A 361 -17.14 12.21 0.31
N VAL A 362 -16.60 13.43 0.17
CA VAL A 362 -16.08 14.21 1.31
C VAL A 362 -17.17 14.43 2.38
N ASN A 363 -18.39 14.81 1.98
CA ASN A 363 -19.49 15.03 2.92
C ASN A 363 -19.94 13.75 3.62
N ALA A 364 -20.02 12.62 2.89
CA ALA A 364 -20.40 11.33 3.45
C ALA A 364 -19.38 10.85 4.49
N ILE A 365 -18.09 10.89 4.15
CA ILE A 365 -16.99 10.47 5.02
C ILE A 365 -16.94 11.38 6.25
N ASN A 366 -16.96 12.70 6.09
CA ASN A 366 -17.01 13.65 7.20
C ASN A 366 -18.19 13.40 8.14
N GLY A 367 -19.38 13.19 7.58
CA GLY A 367 -20.61 12.96 8.35
C GLY A 367 -20.61 11.63 9.09
N ARG A 368 -19.87 10.62 8.61
CA ARG A 368 -19.70 9.35 9.31
C ARG A 368 -18.63 9.44 10.38
N VAL A 369 -17.44 9.97 10.06
CA VAL A 369 -16.33 10.14 11.00
C VAL A 369 -16.76 10.99 12.20
N SER A 370 -17.54 12.06 12.00
CA SER A 370 -18.02 12.90 13.10
C SER A 370 -18.93 12.17 14.10
N ARG A 371 -19.50 11.02 13.71
CA ARG A 371 -20.34 10.17 14.59
C ARG A 371 -19.52 9.11 15.33
N GLN A 372 -18.25 8.94 14.98
CA GLN A 372 -17.36 7.96 15.57
C GLN A 372 -16.56 8.60 16.73
N GLY A 373 -17.27 8.90 17.83
CA GLY A 373 -16.68 9.51 19.02
C GLY A 373 -15.65 8.64 19.77
N TYR A 374 -15.46 7.40 19.32
CA TYR A 374 -14.51 6.44 19.87
C TYR A 374 -13.14 6.46 19.17
N LEU A 375 -13.02 7.12 18.01
CA LEU A 375 -11.73 7.21 17.32
C LEU A 375 -10.76 8.08 18.11
N SER A 376 -9.61 7.50 18.40
CA SER A 376 -8.47 8.18 19.01
C SER A 376 -8.03 9.36 18.15
N ASN A 377 -7.46 10.37 18.79
CA ASN A 377 -6.71 11.38 18.05
C ASN A 377 -5.33 10.79 17.69
N CYS A 378 -4.78 11.19 16.55
CA CYS A 378 -3.40 10.84 16.22
C CYS A 378 -2.45 11.44 17.28
N SER A 379 -1.36 10.74 17.57
CA SER A 379 -0.29 11.28 18.41
C SER A 379 0.31 12.53 17.75
N THR A 380 0.51 13.58 18.55
CA THR A 380 1.16 14.84 18.11
C THR A 380 2.67 14.76 18.15
#